data_AF-A0A969FHZ6-F1
#
_entry.id   AF-A0A969FHZ6-F1
#
_cell.length_a   1.000
_cell.length_b   1.000
_cell.length_c   1.000
_cell.angle_alpha   90.00
_cell.angle_beta   90.00
_cell.angle_gamma   90.00
#
_symmetry.space_group_name_H-M   'P 1'
#
loop_
_entity.id
_entity.type
_entity.pdbx_description
1 polymer ?
#
loop_
_entity_poly.entity_id
_entity_poly.type
_entity_poly.pdbx_seq_one_letter_code
_entity_poly.pdbx_strand_id
1 'polypeptide(L)'
;MLVLPIIPRIGIRFYLIDELQRWIERRTATQRKASYYNSLLTSDSHAKELRLFDLGDLFKTRFRRTRQHLLKEKFELAKRRTVAEFSTTILSVIAMWGAYAFIAYQTVTGMITVGDLVLYNQSFRKAYSSIWSLLQGAVGLYEDMQFLGYLFEFLDFQPKIVDPPEPKLVPRPMQVGIEFKHVDFAYPGSTRQAITDVSLKIQPGEVIALVGENG
;
A
#
# COMPACT_ATOMS: atom_id res chain seq x y z
N MET A 1 29.92 -24.23 -0.05
CA MET A 1 28.96 -25.07 0.72
C MET A 1 28.00 -24.26 1.61
N LEU A 2 28.33 -23.05 2.09
CA LEU A 2 27.47 -22.27 3.03
C LEU A 2 26.58 -21.17 2.40
N VAL A 3 26.59 -21.04 1.06
CA VAL A 3 25.69 -20.11 0.33
C VAL A 3 24.31 -20.74 0.06
N LEU A 4 24.23 -22.08 0.08
CA LEU A 4 23.03 -22.85 -0.20
C LEU A 4 21.82 -22.55 0.71
N PRO A 5 21.96 -22.31 2.03
CA PRO A 5 20.82 -21.98 2.89
C PRO A 5 20.30 -20.54 2.74
N ILE A 6 20.98 -19.69 1.97
CA ILE A 6 20.62 -18.28 1.81
C ILE A 6 19.57 -18.09 0.70
N ILE A 7 19.64 -18.90 -0.36
CA ILE A 7 18.72 -18.83 -1.51
C ILE A 7 17.25 -19.12 -1.11
N PRO A 8 16.94 -20.16 -0.31
CA PRO A 8 15.57 -20.42 0.13
C PRO A 8 14.99 -19.28 0.97
N ARG A 9 15.82 -18.64 1.79
CA ARG A 9 15.40 -17.55 2.68
C ARG A 9 14.93 -16.33 1.90
N ILE A 10 15.55 -16.06 0.74
CA ILE A 10 15.18 -14.98 -0.17
C ILE A 10 13.89 -15.30 -0.92
N GLY A 11 13.78 -16.50 -1.50
CA GLY A 11 12.57 -16.92 -2.22
C GLY A 11 11.33 -16.88 -1.34
N ILE A 12 11.45 -17.32 -0.09
CA ILE A 12 10.35 -17.24 0.89
C ILE A 12 10.02 -15.78 1.22
N ARG A 13 11.01 -14.92 1.42
CA ARG A 13 10.77 -13.49 1.70
C ARG A 13 10.04 -12.80 0.54
N PHE A 14 10.46 -13.02 -0.70
CA PHE A 14 9.77 -12.46 -1.88
C PHE A 14 8.33 -12.96 -2.00
N TYR A 15 8.10 -14.26 -1.83
CA TYR A 15 6.75 -14.84 -1.86
C TYR A 15 5.83 -14.22 -0.79
N LEU A 16 6.34 -14.03 0.42
CA LEU A 16 5.57 -13.47 1.55
C LEU A 16 5.27 -11.98 1.38
N ILE A 17 6.17 -11.21 0.77
CA ILE A 17 5.93 -9.80 0.44
C ILE A 17 4.81 -9.69 -0.58
N ASP A 18 4.89 -10.46 -1.66
CA ASP A 18 3.87 -10.49 -2.71
C ASP A 18 2.51 -11.02 -2.18
N GLU A 19 2.51 -12.01 -1.30
CA GLU A 19 1.28 -12.49 -0.62
C GLU A 19 0.64 -11.39 0.25
N LEU A 20 1.44 -10.64 1.01
CA LEU A 20 0.96 -9.51 1.82
C LEU A 20 0.35 -8.42 0.94
N GLN A 21 1.01 -8.11 -0.18
CA GLN A 21 0.57 -7.05 -1.08
C GLN A 21 -0.73 -7.42 -1.80
N ARG A 22 -0.82 -8.64 -2.32
CA ARG A 22 -2.07 -9.20 -2.87
C ARG A 22 -3.19 -9.22 -1.84
N TRP A 23 -2.89 -9.44 -0.57
CA TRP A 23 -3.87 -9.35 0.51
C TRP A 23 -4.36 -7.90 0.71
N ILE A 24 -3.45 -6.91 0.72
CA ILE A 24 -3.80 -5.49 0.83
C ILE A 24 -4.72 -5.07 -0.32
N GLU A 25 -4.38 -5.41 -1.55
CA GLU A 25 -5.20 -5.08 -2.74
C GLU A 25 -6.60 -5.69 -2.63
N ARG A 26 -6.71 -7.00 -2.34
CA ARG A 26 -7.99 -7.70 -2.19
C ARG A 26 -8.83 -7.20 -1.03
N ARG A 27 -8.21 -6.69 0.04
CA ARG A 27 -8.90 -6.24 1.26
C ARG A 27 -9.05 -4.72 1.37
N THR A 28 -8.63 -3.96 0.37
CA THR A 28 -8.73 -2.49 0.36
C THR A 28 -10.18 -2.02 0.60
N ALA A 29 -11.17 -2.61 -0.09
CA ALA A 29 -12.57 -2.26 0.10
C ALA A 29 -13.07 -2.55 1.53
N THR A 30 -12.73 -3.71 2.09
CA THR A 30 -13.10 -4.11 3.45
C THR A 30 -12.43 -3.22 4.51
N GLN A 31 -11.17 -2.84 4.28
CA GLN A 31 -10.42 -1.94 5.15
C GLN A 31 -11.00 -0.52 5.12
N ARG A 32 -11.38 -0.01 3.94
CA ARG A 32 -12.11 1.26 3.79
C ARG A 32 -13.45 1.22 4.52
N LYS A 33 -14.19 0.13 4.44
CA LYS A 33 -15.47 -0.05 5.16
C LYS A 33 -15.29 -0.03 6.67
N ALA A 34 -14.24 -0.69 7.19
CA ALA A 34 -13.91 -0.64 8.61
C ALA A 34 -13.52 0.78 9.04
N SER A 35 -12.74 1.50 8.22
CA SER A 35 -12.38 2.90 8.46
C SER A 35 -13.60 3.82 8.48
N TYR A 36 -14.54 3.59 7.56
CA TYR A 36 -15.81 4.33 7.52
C TYR A 36 -16.62 4.13 8.80
N TYR A 37 -16.81 2.88 9.25
CA TYR A 37 -17.51 2.61 10.52
C TYR A 37 -16.81 3.25 11.71
N ASN A 38 -15.48 3.24 11.73
CA ASN A 38 -14.72 3.94 12.77
C ASN A 38 -15.01 5.44 12.74
N SER A 39 -14.89 6.08 11.57
CA SER A 39 -15.18 7.51 11.39
C SER A 39 -16.61 7.87 11.82
N LEU A 40 -17.59 7.02 11.49
CA LEU A 40 -18.99 7.24 11.84
C LEU A 40 -19.23 7.17 13.36
N LEU A 41 -18.50 6.30 14.07
CA LEU A 41 -18.58 6.14 15.52
C LEU A 41 -17.80 7.21 16.29
N THR A 42 -16.76 7.80 15.69
CA THR A 42 -15.84 8.71 16.37
C THR A 42 -16.00 10.18 16.00
N SER A 43 -16.64 10.49 14.87
CA SER A 43 -16.83 11.88 14.42
C SER A 43 -17.99 12.54 15.17
N ASP A 44 -17.81 13.79 15.60
CA ASP A 44 -18.89 14.56 16.22
C ASP A 44 -20.05 14.83 15.23
N SER A 45 -19.72 14.96 13.94
CA SER A 45 -20.66 15.33 12.88
C SER A 45 -21.81 14.33 12.75
N HIS A 46 -21.56 13.07 13.08
CA HIS A 46 -22.53 11.97 12.98
C HIS A 46 -23.14 11.58 14.32
N ALA A 47 -22.65 12.13 15.43
CA ALA A 47 -23.03 11.71 16.77
C ALA A 47 -24.51 11.99 17.08
N LYS A 48 -25.08 13.08 16.53
CA LYS A 48 -26.49 13.44 16.72
C LYS A 48 -27.41 12.40 16.07
N GLU A 49 -27.14 12.03 14.82
CA GLU A 49 -27.91 11.02 14.08
C GLU A 49 -27.75 9.63 14.73
N LEU A 50 -26.54 9.24 15.11
CA LEU A 50 -26.28 7.94 15.74
C LEU A 50 -27.08 7.77 17.04
N ARG A 51 -27.19 8.82 17.84
CA ARG A 51 -27.95 8.80 19.10
C ARG A 51 -29.46 8.88 18.86
N LEU A 52 -29.89 9.72 17.92
CA LEU A 52 -31.30 9.89 17.60
C LEU A 52 -31.94 8.59 17.08
N PHE A 53 -31.20 7.83 16.28
CA PHE A 53 -31.66 6.58 15.68
C PHE A 53 -31.18 5.31 16.43
N ASP A 54 -30.51 5.45 17.57
CA ASP A 54 -29.94 4.36 18.38
C ASP A 54 -29.07 3.37 17.57
N LEU A 55 -28.25 3.90 16.65
CA LEU A 55 -27.45 3.10 15.71
C LEU A 55 -26.03 2.77 16.24
N GLY A 56 -25.68 3.24 17.43
CA GLY A 56 -24.33 3.10 18.00
C GLY A 56 -23.88 1.65 18.10
N ASP A 57 -24.70 0.78 18.70
CA ASP A 57 -24.35 -0.63 18.88
C ASP A 57 -24.34 -1.42 17.57
N LEU A 58 -25.18 -1.05 16.60
CA LEU A 58 -25.18 -1.64 15.27
C LEU A 58 -23.83 -1.40 14.56
N PHE A 59 -23.39 -0.13 14.48
CA PHE A 59 -22.13 0.20 13.82
C PHE A 59 -20.92 -0.30 14.59
N LYS A 60 -20.96 -0.30 15.92
CA LYS A 60 -19.92 -0.90 16.77
C LYS A 60 -19.77 -2.39 16.50
N THR A 61 -20.87 -3.13 16.38
CA THR A 61 -20.86 -4.57 16.06
C THR A 61 -20.33 -4.81 14.65
N ARG A 62 -20.78 -4.04 13.66
CA ARG A 62 -20.28 -4.13 12.27
C ARG A 62 -18.78 -3.81 12.16
N PHE A 63 -18.31 -2.80 12.89
CA PHE A 63 -16.89 -2.46 12.99
C PHE A 63 -16.11 -3.62 13.59
N ARG A 64 -16.49 -4.10 14.79
CA ARG A 64 -15.79 -5.21 15.47
C ARG A 64 -15.72 -6.46 14.60
N ARG A 65 -16.82 -6.86 13.97
CA ARG A 65 -16.86 -8.04 13.09
C ARG A 65 -15.91 -7.90 11.91
N THR A 66 -15.95 -6.76 11.23
CA THR A 66 -15.09 -6.48 10.07
C THR A 66 -13.62 -6.42 10.48
N ARG A 67 -13.33 -5.76 11.60
CA ARG A 67 -11.97 -5.59 12.11
C ARG A 67 -11.37 -6.90 12.60
N GLN A 68 -12.14 -7.72 13.32
CA GLN A 68 -11.70 -9.05 13.76
C GLN A 68 -11.38 -9.97 12.59
N HIS A 69 -12.18 -9.94 11.52
CA HIS A 69 -11.90 -10.71 10.31
C HIS A 69 -10.57 -10.28 9.66
N LEU A 70 -10.36 -8.97 9.48
CA LEU A 70 -9.12 -8.43 8.93
C LEU A 70 -7.89 -8.75 9.81
N LEU A 71 -8.05 -8.62 11.14
CA LEU A 71 -6.97 -8.94 12.09
C LEU A 71 -6.63 -10.42 12.09
N LYS A 72 -7.61 -11.31 12.01
CA LYS A 72 -7.38 -12.75 11.96
C LYS A 72 -6.60 -13.15 10.70
N GLU A 73 -6.99 -12.64 9.53
CA GLU A 73 -6.26 -12.90 8.29
C GLU A 73 -4.83 -12.35 8.34
N LYS A 74 -4.66 -11.11 8.80
CA LYS A 74 -3.33 -10.50 8.95
C LYS A 74 -2.46 -11.28 9.94
N PHE A 75 -3.05 -11.80 11.02
CA PHE A 75 -2.36 -12.62 12.00
C PHE A 75 -1.91 -13.95 11.41
N GLU A 76 -2.75 -14.64 10.64
CA GLU A 76 -2.37 -15.89 9.97
C GLU A 76 -1.22 -15.67 8.96
N LEU A 77 -1.26 -14.58 8.19
CA LEU A 77 -0.17 -14.19 7.29
C LEU A 77 1.12 -13.91 8.08
N ALA A 78 1.03 -13.12 9.16
CA ALA A 78 2.17 -12.83 10.03
C ALA A 78 2.73 -14.10 10.68
N LYS A 79 1.87 -15.02 11.13
CA LYS A 79 2.29 -16.30 11.72
C LYS A 79 3.05 -17.16 10.72
N ARG A 80 2.54 -17.31 9.49
CA ARG A 80 3.23 -18.05 8.41
C ARG A 80 4.59 -17.44 8.11
N ARG A 81 4.65 -16.11 7.97
CA ARG A 81 5.90 -15.36 7.78
C ARG A 81 6.89 -15.62 8.91
N THR A 82 6.45 -15.44 10.15
CA THR A 82 7.28 -15.62 11.34
C THR A 82 7.82 -17.05 11.43
N VAL A 83 6.98 -18.07 11.23
CA VAL A 83 7.41 -19.48 11.23
C VAL A 83 8.46 -19.76 10.16
N ALA A 84 8.29 -19.22 8.96
CA ALA A 84 9.24 -19.41 7.87
C ALA A 84 10.57 -18.65 8.10
N GLU A 85 10.52 -17.45 8.67
CA GLU A 85 11.72 -16.70 9.07
C GLU A 85 12.47 -17.40 10.22
N PHE A 86 11.74 -17.97 11.19
CA PHE A 86 12.34 -18.75 12.28
C PHE A 86 12.98 -20.03 11.77
N SER A 87 12.31 -20.80 10.90
CA SER A 87 12.86 -22.06 10.38
C SER A 87 14.15 -21.85 9.59
N THR A 88 14.19 -20.82 8.74
CA THR A 88 15.39 -20.45 7.98
C THR A 88 16.51 -19.93 8.89
N THR A 89 16.16 -19.22 9.98
CA THR A 89 17.14 -18.77 10.99
C THR A 89 17.75 -19.93 11.75
N ILE A 90 16.93 -20.89 12.21
CA ILE A 90 17.40 -22.10 12.91
C ILE A 90 18.34 -22.90 12.00
N LEU A 91 17.96 -23.11 10.74
CA LEU A 91 18.81 -23.81 9.76
C LEU A 91 20.16 -23.11 9.57
N SER A 92 20.16 -21.78 9.49
CA SER A 92 21.39 -20.98 9.37
C SER A 92 22.28 -21.10 10.61
N VAL A 93 21.68 -21.10 11.81
CA VAL A 93 22.40 -21.26 13.09
C VAL A 93 23.01 -22.66 13.19
N ILE A 94 22.27 -23.71 12.84
CA ILE A 94 22.80 -25.09 12.82
C ILE A 94 23.96 -25.21 11.84
N ALA A 95 23.83 -24.65 10.62
CA ALA A 95 24.91 -24.67 9.64
C ALA A 95 26.16 -23.92 10.12
N MET A 96 25.98 -22.80 10.82
CA MET A 96 27.08 -22.03 11.43
C MET A 96 27.80 -22.84 12.51
N TRP A 97 27.06 -23.42 13.46
CA TRP A 97 27.64 -24.25 14.52
C TRP A 97 28.28 -25.52 13.99
N GLY A 98 27.70 -26.14 12.94
CA GLY A 98 28.31 -27.26 12.24
C GLY A 98 29.64 -26.90 11.59
N ALA A 99 29.73 -25.72 10.97
CA ALA A 99 30.99 -25.22 10.42
C ALA A 99 32.04 -24.97 11.52
N TYR A 100 31.65 -24.40 12.67
CA TYR A 100 32.56 -24.22 13.80
C TYR A 100 33.03 -25.55 14.40
N ALA A 101 32.14 -26.54 14.55
CA ALA A 101 32.51 -27.87 15.01
C ALA A 101 33.51 -28.55 14.06
N PHE A 102 33.32 -28.39 12.74
CA PHE A 102 34.24 -28.91 11.73
C PHE A 102 35.63 -28.27 11.81
N ILE A 103 35.70 -26.95 11.97
CA ILE A 103 36.98 -26.22 12.13
C ILE A 103 37.67 -26.63 13.44
N ALA A 104 36.92 -26.76 14.53
CA ALA A 104 37.44 -27.22 15.81
C ALA A 104 38.01 -28.65 15.70
N TYR A 105 37.30 -29.55 15.04
CA TYR A 105 37.77 -30.92 14.79
C TYR A 105 39.11 -30.95 14.04
N GLN A 106 39.23 -30.17 12.95
CA GLN A 106 40.47 -30.09 12.18
C GLN A 106 41.65 -29.48 12.96
N THR A 107 41.35 -28.62 13.94
CA THR A 107 42.37 -28.03 14.82
C THR A 107 42.86 -29.06 15.83
N VAL A 108 41.95 -29.87 16.40
CA VAL A 108 42.30 -30.96 17.33
C VAL A 108 43.08 -32.07 16.65
N THR A 109 42.82 -32.37 15.37
CA THR A 109 43.59 -33.35 14.58
C THR A 109 44.95 -32.83 14.10
N GLY A 110 45.31 -31.58 14.44
CA GLY A 110 46.63 -31.00 14.14
C GLY A 110 46.85 -30.60 12.68
N MET A 111 45.79 -30.60 11.85
CA MET A 111 45.88 -30.22 10.44
C MET A 111 46.04 -28.70 10.25
N ILE A 112 45.67 -27.89 11.26
CA ILE A 112 45.66 -26.43 11.21
C ILE A 112 46.14 -25.84 12.54
N THR A 113 46.78 -24.67 12.53
CA THR A 113 47.25 -24.01 13.76
C THR A 113 46.12 -23.26 14.48
N VAL A 114 46.31 -22.97 15.78
CA VAL A 114 45.36 -22.15 16.56
C VAL A 114 45.22 -20.73 15.98
N GLY A 115 46.30 -20.18 15.38
CA GLY A 115 46.26 -18.89 14.68
C GLY A 115 45.40 -18.91 13.43
N ASP A 116 45.49 -19.99 12.63
CA ASP A 116 44.67 -20.18 11.44
C ASP A 116 43.18 -20.34 11.79
N LEU A 117 42.85 -20.97 12.91
CA LEU A 117 41.47 -21.06 13.40
C LEU A 117 40.86 -19.67 13.64
N VAL A 118 41.60 -18.76 14.26
CA VAL A 118 41.14 -17.39 14.51
C VAL A 118 40.98 -16.63 13.20
N LEU A 119 41.95 -16.76 12.29
CA LEU A 119 41.93 -16.12 10.97
C LEU A 119 40.73 -16.60 10.13
N TYR A 120 40.49 -17.91 10.06
CA TYR A 120 39.36 -18.48 9.34
C TYR A 120 38.02 -18.09 9.97
N ASN A 121 37.93 -18.06 11.30
CA ASN A 121 36.71 -17.62 11.98
C ASN A 121 36.37 -16.17 11.63
N GLN A 122 37.33 -15.25 11.73
CA GLN A 122 37.10 -13.84 11.41
C GLN A 122 36.77 -13.62 9.93
N SER A 123 37.55 -14.24 9.04
CA SER A 123 37.36 -14.14 7.59
C SER A 123 36.00 -14.68 7.17
N PHE A 124 35.58 -15.81 7.77
CA PHE A 124 34.28 -16.43 7.52
C PHE A 124 33.13 -15.55 7.98
N ARG A 125 33.19 -15.01 9.21
CA ARG A 125 32.17 -14.10 9.74
C ARG A 125 32.01 -12.86 8.86
N LYS A 126 33.12 -12.28 8.39
CA LYS A 126 33.12 -11.10 7.53
C LYS A 126 32.58 -11.40 6.13
N ALA A 127 32.92 -12.56 5.55
CA ALA A 127 32.37 -12.98 4.27
C ALA A 127 30.86 -13.22 4.35
N TYR A 128 30.41 -13.92 5.40
CA TYR A 128 28.99 -14.17 5.65
C TYR A 128 28.20 -12.86 5.83
N SER A 129 28.70 -11.93 6.64
CA SER A 129 28.02 -10.65 6.85
C SER A 129 27.96 -9.81 5.57
N SER A 130 29.02 -9.79 4.77
CA SER A 130 29.07 -9.03 3.51
C SER A 130 28.07 -9.58 2.49
N ILE A 131 28.01 -10.91 2.32
CA ILE A 131 27.03 -11.57 1.45
C ILE A 131 25.62 -11.26 1.94
N TRP A 132 25.38 -11.34 3.25
CA TRP A 132 24.07 -11.03 3.83
C TRP A 132 23.66 -9.58 3.58
N SER A 133 24.57 -8.62 3.77
CA SER A 133 24.31 -7.20 3.52
C SER A 133 23.99 -6.92 2.06
N LEU A 134 24.71 -7.52 1.11
CA LEU A 134 24.44 -7.38 -0.32
C LEU A 134 23.04 -7.88 -0.69
N LEU A 135 22.64 -9.02 -0.13
CA LEU A 135 21.34 -9.62 -0.41
C LEU A 135 20.20 -8.81 0.22
N GLN A 136 20.40 -8.28 1.42
CA GLN A 136 19.43 -7.35 2.03
C GLN A 136 19.31 -6.06 1.23
N GLY A 137 20.43 -5.54 0.70
CA GLY A 137 20.43 -4.41 -0.22
C GLY A 137 19.64 -4.70 -1.50
N ALA A 138 19.81 -5.88 -2.10
CA ALA A 138 19.07 -6.27 -3.30
C ALA A 138 17.56 -6.39 -3.07
N VAL A 139 17.13 -6.93 -1.92
CA VAL A 139 15.70 -6.98 -1.55
C VAL A 139 15.18 -5.56 -1.28
N GLY A 140 15.95 -4.71 -0.60
CA GLY A 140 15.58 -3.31 -0.38
C GLY A 140 15.39 -2.54 -1.70
N LEU A 141 16.31 -2.70 -2.65
CA LEU A 141 16.18 -2.10 -3.97
C LEU A 141 14.91 -2.55 -4.70
N TYR A 142 14.51 -3.82 -4.58
CA TYR A 142 13.26 -4.29 -5.16
C TYR A 142 12.04 -3.63 -4.51
N GLU A 143 12.02 -3.53 -3.18
CA GLU A 143 10.97 -2.81 -2.42
C GLU A 143 10.90 -1.33 -2.85
N ASP A 144 12.05 -0.67 -3.02
CA ASP A 144 12.15 0.72 -3.47
C ASP A 144 11.68 0.90 -4.93
N MET A 145 12.05 -0.01 -5.85
CA MET A 145 11.61 0.03 -7.24
C MET A 145 10.09 -0.08 -7.36
N GLN A 146 9.46 -0.86 -6.49
CA GLN A 146 8.00 -0.96 -6.45
C GLN A 146 7.35 0.35 -6.01
N PHE A 147 7.91 1.02 -5.01
CA PHE A 147 7.44 2.35 -4.58
C PHE A 147 7.61 3.39 -5.69
N LEU A 148 8.75 3.36 -6.40
CA LEU A 148 8.99 4.23 -7.56
C LEU A 148 7.99 4.01 -8.69
N GLY A 149 7.50 2.77 -8.88
CA GLY A 149 6.43 2.49 -9.85
C GLY A 149 5.19 3.36 -9.61
N TYR A 150 4.72 3.47 -8.36
CA TYR A 150 3.58 4.32 -8.02
C TYR A 150 3.88 5.81 -8.18
N LEU A 151 5.12 6.23 -7.93
CA LEU A 151 5.53 7.61 -8.15
C LEU A 151 5.49 7.97 -9.64
N PHE A 152 6.03 7.11 -10.51
CA PHE A 152 5.99 7.34 -11.95
C PHE A 152 4.57 7.28 -12.49
N GLU A 153 3.73 6.35 -12.04
CA GLU A 153 2.31 6.32 -12.40
C GLU A 153 1.60 7.65 -12.05
N PHE A 154 1.92 8.22 -10.88
CA PHE A 154 1.38 9.53 -10.48
C PHE A 154 1.93 10.67 -11.33
N LEU A 155 3.23 10.67 -11.64
CA LEU A 155 3.87 11.70 -12.47
C LEU A 155 3.40 11.65 -13.93
N ASP A 156 3.12 10.46 -14.43
CA ASP A 156 2.61 10.22 -15.78
C ASP A 156 1.10 10.48 -15.91
N PHE A 157 0.41 10.77 -14.79
CA PHE A 157 -1.02 11.01 -14.78
C PHE A 157 -1.37 12.24 -15.64
N GLN A 158 -2.01 12.00 -16.79
CA GLN A 158 -2.43 13.05 -17.70
C GLN A 158 -3.79 13.64 -17.27
N PRO A 159 -3.92 14.97 -17.12
CA PRO A 159 -5.21 15.58 -16.85
C PRO A 159 -6.15 15.37 -18.04
N LYS A 160 -7.41 15.02 -17.75
CA LYS A 160 -8.44 14.83 -18.78
C LYS A 160 -8.93 16.15 -19.39
N ILE A 161 -8.79 17.24 -18.65
CA ILE A 161 -9.17 18.59 -19.07
C ILE A 161 -7.86 19.36 -19.16
N VAL A 162 -7.47 19.72 -20.39
CA VAL A 162 -6.29 20.51 -20.68
C VAL A 162 -6.71 21.86 -21.24
N ASP A 163 -5.96 22.90 -20.90
CA ASP A 163 -6.16 24.20 -21.51
C ASP A 163 -5.86 24.11 -23.02
N PRO A 164 -6.61 24.82 -23.87
CA PRO A 164 -6.32 24.87 -25.29
C PRO A 164 -4.96 25.55 -25.54
N PRO A 165 -4.25 25.24 -26.65
CA PRO A 165 -2.92 25.79 -26.96
C PRO A 165 -2.85 27.32 -26.94
N GLU A 166 -3.96 27.97 -27.29
CA GLU A 166 -4.13 29.41 -27.22
C GLU A 166 -5.38 29.73 -26.39
N PRO A 167 -5.23 29.94 -25.07
CA PRO A 167 -6.36 30.21 -24.20
C PRO A 167 -6.95 31.59 -24.51
N LYS A 168 -8.24 31.61 -24.83
CA LYS A 168 -8.96 32.87 -25.04
C LYS A 168 -9.23 33.52 -23.69
N LEU A 169 -8.79 34.76 -23.54
CA LEU A 169 -9.11 35.55 -22.36
C LEU A 169 -10.60 35.86 -22.32
N VAL A 170 -11.19 35.73 -21.13
CA VAL A 170 -12.56 36.21 -20.89
C VAL A 170 -12.54 37.74 -20.90
N PRO A 171 -13.31 38.42 -21.77
CA PRO A 171 -13.32 39.88 -21.86
C PRO A 171 -13.69 40.54 -20.54
N ARG A 172 -12.99 41.62 -20.19
CA ARG A 172 -13.29 42.48 -19.04
C ARG A 172 -13.45 43.94 -19.50
N PRO A 173 -14.64 44.55 -19.40
CA PRO A 173 -15.90 43.97 -18.93
C PRO A 173 -16.47 42.90 -19.88
N MET A 174 -17.32 42.02 -19.34
CA MET A 174 -18.00 40.97 -20.10
C MET A 174 -18.88 41.57 -21.21
N GLN A 175 -18.74 41.10 -22.46
CA GLN A 175 -19.46 41.69 -23.60
C GLN A 175 -20.64 40.84 -24.11
N VAL A 176 -20.57 39.50 -24.04
CA VAL A 176 -21.49 38.59 -24.76
C VAL A 176 -22.40 37.77 -23.83
N GLY A 177 -22.13 37.77 -22.51
CA GLY A 177 -22.90 36.99 -21.54
C GLY A 177 -22.50 35.51 -21.48
N ILE A 178 -23.29 34.69 -20.80
CA ILE A 178 -23.10 33.24 -20.67
C ILE A 178 -24.25 32.53 -21.38
N GLU A 179 -23.96 31.52 -22.18
CA GLU A 179 -24.98 30.79 -22.94
C GLU A 179 -24.73 29.27 -22.85
N PHE A 180 -25.75 28.54 -22.43
CA PHE A 180 -25.87 27.09 -22.47
C PHE A 180 -26.76 26.74 -23.66
N LYS A 181 -26.31 25.81 -24.51
CA LYS A 181 -27.06 25.34 -25.68
C LYS A 181 -27.20 23.83 -25.62
N HIS A 182 -28.42 23.33 -25.43
CA HIS A 182 -28.74 21.91 -25.42
C HIS A 182 -27.73 21.09 -24.58
N VAL A 183 -27.51 21.52 -23.33
CA VAL A 183 -26.48 20.93 -22.47
C VAL A 183 -27.04 19.73 -21.70
N ASP A 184 -26.41 18.58 -21.93
CA ASP A 184 -26.58 17.36 -21.15
C ASP A 184 -25.34 17.11 -20.27
N PHE A 185 -25.53 16.63 -19.05
CA PHE A 185 -24.41 16.23 -18.18
C PHE A 185 -24.81 15.12 -17.22
N ALA A 186 -23.88 14.18 -17.03
CA ALA A 186 -23.97 13.11 -16.06
C ALA A 186 -22.64 13.01 -15.30
N TYR A 187 -22.72 12.77 -13.99
CA TYR A 187 -21.51 12.53 -13.20
C TYR A 187 -20.81 11.24 -13.64
N PRO A 188 -19.46 11.19 -13.63
CA PRO A 188 -18.72 9.98 -13.97
C PRO A 188 -19.18 8.79 -13.11
N GLY A 189 -19.62 7.71 -13.77
CA GLY A 189 -20.12 6.49 -13.11
C GLY A 189 -21.61 6.50 -12.74
N SER A 190 -22.34 7.58 -13.03
CA SER A 190 -23.80 7.62 -12.90
C SER A 190 -24.48 7.16 -14.19
N THR A 191 -25.56 6.39 -14.08
CA THR A 191 -26.48 6.09 -15.19
C THR A 191 -27.58 7.14 -15.33
N ARG A 192 -27.81 7.96 -14.30
CA ARG A 192 -28.79 9.06 -14.29
C ARG A 192 -28.12 10.34 -14.80
N GLN A 193 -28.75 11.00 -15.77
CA GLN A 193 -28.38 12.35 -16.18
C GLN A 193 -28.76 13.35 -15.08
N ALA A 194 -27.83 14.26 -14.77
CA ALA A 194 -28.04 15.33 -13.79
C ALA A 194 -28.74 16.54 -14.42
N ILE A 195 -28.42 16.84 -15.68
CA ILE A 195 -29.15 17.79 -16.51
C ILE A 195 -29.34 17.19 -17.90
N THR A 196 -30.50 17.46 -18.49
CA THR A 196 -30.90 16.98 -19.82
C THR A 196 -31.43 18.16 -20.62
N ASP A 197 -30.87 18.37 -21.82
CA ASP A 197 -31.27 19.39 -22.79
C ASP A 197 -31.48 20.80 -22.22
N VAL A 198 -30.57 21.27 -21.37
CA VAL A 198 -30.70 22.61 -20.76
C VAL A 198 -30.17 23.68 -21.71
N SER A 199 -31.04 24.64 -22.06
CA SER A 199 -30.68 25.85 -22.80
C SER A 199 -31.00 27.09 -21.97
N LEU A 200 -29.99 27.93 -21.72
CA LEU A 200 -30.08 29.11 -20.85
C LEU A 200 -29.16 30.21 -21.37
N LYS A 201 -29.64 31.45 -21.40
CA LYS A 201 -28.82 32.61 -21.77
C LYS A 201 -28.89 33.67 -20.67
N ILE A 202 -27.72 34.14 -20.24
CA ILE A 202 -27.53 35.14 -19.18
C ILE A 202 -26.79 36.33 -19.80
N GLN A 203 -27.40 37.50 -19.80
CA GLN A 203 -26.84 38.72 -20.38
C GLN A 203 -25.75 39.34 -19.48
N PRO A 204 -24.84 40.17 -20.01
CA PRO A 204 -23.89 40.92 -19.20
C PRO A 204 -24.58 41.76 -18.12
N GLY A 205 -24.20 41.57 -16.86
CA GLY A 205 -24.77 42.28 -15.71
C GLY A 205 -26.14 41.77 -15.23
N GLU A 206 -26.72 40.78 -15.92
CA GLU A 206 -27.96 40.14 -15.50
C GLU A 206 -27.74 39.24 -14.28
N VAL A 207 -28.66 39.31 -13.32
CA VAL A 207 -28.68 38.44 -12.14
C VAL A 207 -29.88 37.51 -12.27
N ILE A 208 -29.61 36.21 -12.34
CA ILE A 208 -30.65 35.18 -12.40
C ILE A 208 -30.70 34.37 -11.11
N ALA A 209 -31.87 33.83 -10.80
CA ALA A 209 -32.06 32.85 -9.73
C ALA A 209 -32.45 31.51 -10.34
N LEU A 210 -31.71 30.45 -10.01
CA LEU A 210 -32.09 29.08 -10.36
C LEU A 210 -32.96 28.52 -9.24
N VAL A 211 -34.19 28.17 -9.58
CA VAL A 211 -35.16 27.58 -8.65
C VAL A 211 -35.60 26.22 -9.18
N GLY A 212 -35.80 25.27 -8.28
CA GLY A 212 -36.22 23.92 -8.61
C GLY A 212 -36.43 23.09 -7.34
N GLU A 213 -37.10 21.96 -7.50
CA GLU A 213 -37.15 20.94 -6.44
C GLU A 213 -35.75 20.35 -6.22
N ASN A 214 -35.49 19.80 -5.03
CA ASN A 214 -34.22 19.12 -4.76
C ASN A 214 -34.05 17.91 -5.71
N GLY A 215 -33.01 17.96 -6.56
CA GLY A 215 -32.71 16.97 -7.62
C GLY A 215 -31.87 15.77 -7.18
#